data_AF-A0A1G0NNG7-F1
#
_entry.id   AF-A0A1G0NNG7-F1
#
_cell.length_a   1.000
_cell.length_b   1.000
_cell.length_c   1.000
_cell.angle_alpha   90.00
_cell.angle_beta   90.00
_cell.angle_gamma   90.00
#
_symmetry.space_group_name_H-M   'P 1'
#
loop_
_entity.id
_entity.type
_entity.pdbx_description
1 polymer ?
#
loop_
_entity_poly.entity_id
_entity_poly.type
_entity_poly.pdbx_seq_one_letter_code
_entity_poly.pdbx_strand_id
1 'polypeptide(L)'
;MNDAVNTNSERTMVTFVSAQHTADGVNPLYARFNVTQAFIDRMLDVQSLVQLNGLSTASYTGHPASWGPDNEDEMSVFNRTVSGEIVVSSSDFHFTDAIKDDDGDIESVSLDIKVLVEAWERNQPMAILGYDYRELEQTIADCGDTVYLEMQQ
;
A
#
# COMPACT_ATOMS: atom_id res chain seq x y z
N MET A 1 -36.96 -18.77 15.41
CA MET A 1 -35.68 -18.98 14.71
C MET A 1 -35.16 -17.59 14.40
N ASN A 2 -34.17 -17.12 15.17
CA ASN A 2 -33.52 -15.84 14.91
C ASN A 2 -32.29 -16.16 14.08
N ASP A 3 -32.34 -15.80 12.80
CA ASP A 3 -31.17 -15.73 11.94
C ASP A 3 -30.27 -14.63 12.50
N ALA A 4 -29.23 -15.02 13.24
CA ALA A 4 -28.15 -14.13 13.58
C ALA A 4 -27.47 -13.75 12.27
N VAL A 5 -27.80 -12.56 11.76
CA VAL A 5 -27.04 -11.89 10.70
C VAL A 5 -25.62 -11.75 11.24
N ASN A 6 -24.72 -12.59 10.75
CA ASN A 6 -23.30 -12.50 11.05
C ASN A 6 -22.75 -11.30 10.30
N THR A 7 -22.98 -10.08 10.82
CA THR A 7 -22.31 -8.86 10.36
C THR A 7 -20.89 -8.85 10.90
N ASN A 8 -20.07 -9.82 10.49
CA ASN A 8 -18.63 -9.62 10.50
C ASN A 8 -18.35 -8.65 9.36
N SER A 9 -18.49 -7.36 9.63
CA SER A 9 -17.92 -6.34 8.75
C SER A 9 -16.44 -6.68 8.58
N GLU A 10 -16.04 -7.05 7.37
CA GLU A 10 -14.65 -7.37 7.08
C GLU A 10 -13.80 -6.17 7.50
N ARG A 11 -12.95 -6.40 8.50
CA ARG A 11 -12.04 -5.37 9.00
C ARG A 11 -11.22 -4.85 7.81
N THR A 12 -11.11 -3.53 7.73
CA THR A 12 -10.26 -2.85 6.76
C THR A 12 -9.39 -1.84 7.49
N MET A 13 -8.11 -1.77 7.12
CA MET A 13 -7.17 -0.74 7.58
C MET A 13 -6.72 0.08 6.37
N VAL A 14 -6.81 1.41 6.46
CA VAL A 14 -6.32 2.29 5.39
C VAL A 14 -4.80 2.40 5.51
N THR A 15 -4.06 2.25 4.42
CA THR A 15 -2.59 2.34 4.46
C THR A 15 -2.08 3.30 3.41
N PHE A 16 -1.19 4.18 3.85
CA PHE A 16 -0.50 5.15 3.01
C PHE A 16 0.99 4.80 2.93
N VAL A 17 1.56 4.85 1.73
CA VAL A 17 2.94 4.44 1.46
C VAL A 17 3.64 5.41 0.54
N SER A 18 4.96 5.60 0.68
CA SER A 18 5.71 6.47 -0.22
C SER A 18 5.69 5.95 -1.64
N ALA A 19 5.50 6.86 -2.59
CA ALA A 19 5.50 6.58 -4.02
C ALA A 19 6.53 7.45 -4.75
N GLN A 20 6.94 6.99 -5.92
CA GLN A 20 7.82 7.71 -6.83
C GLN A 20 7.49 7.32 -8.27
N HIS A 21 7.68 8.26 -9.21
CA HIS A 21 7.66 8.00 -10.65
C HIS A 21 9.11 7.80 -11.10
N THR A 22 9.37 6.80 -11.94
CA THR A 22 10.75 6.47 -12.37
C THR A 22 11.27 7.34 -13.51
N ALA A 23 10.41 8.16 -14.14
CA ALA A 23 10.79 9.15 -15.15
C ALA A 23 10.55 10.61 -14.71
N ASP A 24 11.26 11.57 -15.32
CA ASP A 24 11.17 13.00 -15.02
C ASP A 24 9.72 13.53 -15.12
N GLY A 25 9.11 13.95 -14.00
CA GLY A 25 7.70 14.40 -13.96
C GLY A 25 7.24 14.88 -12.57
N VAL A 26 5.95 15.23 -12.47
CA VAL A 26 5.28 15.45 -11.17
C VAL A 26 5.02 14.08 -10.57
N ASN A 27 5.70 13.80 -9.45
CA ASN A 27 5.67 12.48 -8.84
C ASN A 27 4.47 12.36 -7.89
N PRO A 28 3.75 11.23 -7.91
CA PRO A 28 2.90 10.93 -6.78
C PRO A 28 3.82 10.80 -5.56
N LEU A 29 3.50 11.55 -4.51
CA LEU A 29 4.19 11.47 -3.23
C LEU A 29 3.83 10.16 -2.53
N TYR A 30 2.58 9.68 -2.66
CA TYR A 30 2.06 8.53 -1.92
C TYR A 30 1.17 7.59 -2.74
N ALA A 31 1.00 6.37 -2.23
CA ALA A 31 -0.06 5.44 -2.60
C ALA A 31 -0.97 5.15 -1.40
N ARG A 32 -2.27 5.05 -1.63
CA ARG A 32 -3.28 4.69 -0.63
C ARG A 32 -3.96 3.39 -1.02
N PHE A 33 -4.08 2.47 -0.07
CA PHE A 33 -4.78 1.20 -0.29
C PHE A 33 -5.46 0.69 0.98
N ASN A 34 -6.33 -0.28 0.79
CA ASN A 34 -7.05 -0.94 1.87
C ASN A 34 -6.39 -2.29 2.16
N VAL A 35 -5.97 -2.46 3.40
CA VAL A 35 -5.48 -3.74 3.92
C VAL A 35 -6.66 -4.49 4.50
N THR A 36 -6.82 -5.73 4.07
CA THR A 36 -7.79 -6.69 4.60
C THR A 36 -7.06 -7.94 5.09
N GLN A 37 -7.76 -8.84 5.77
CA GLN A 37 -7.18 -10.13 6.14
C GLN A 37 -6.70 -10.91 4.91
N ALA A 38 -7.50 -10.92 3.83
CA ALA A 38 -7.15 -11.60 2.59
C ALA A 38 -5.88 -11.02 1.95
N PHE A 39 -5.65 -9.71 2.07
CA PHE A 39 -4.40 -9.09 1.63
C PHE A 39 -3.20 -9.59 2.43
N ILE A 40 -3.30 -9.59 3.77
CA ILE A 40 -2.24 -10.06 4.66
C ILE A 40 -1.91 -11.53 4.39
N ASP A 41 -2.92 -12.39 4.33
CA ASP A 41 -2.76 -13.82 4.08
C ASP A 41 -2.05 -14.05 2.74
N ARG A 42 -2.52 -13.37 1.68
CA ARG A 42 -1.94 -13.51 0.34
C ARG A 42 -0.47 -13.05 0.29
N MET A 43 -0.15 -11.94 0.94
CA MET A 43 1.21 -11.42 1.01
C MET A 43 2.16 -12.39 1.74
N LEU A 44 1.73 -12.96 2.86
CA LEU A 44 2.50 -13.93 3.65
C LEU A 44 2.67 -15.27 2.90
N ASP A 45 1.66 -15.71 2.16
CA ASP A 45 1.74 -16.89 1.29
C ASP A 45 2.81 -16.70 0.21
N VAL A 46 2.82 -15.53 -0.45
CA VAL A 46 3.80 -15.21 -1.50
C VAL A 46 5.20 -15.07 -0.90
N GLN A 47 5.35 -14.40 0.24
CA GLN A 47 6.62 -14.33 0.98
C GLN A 47 7.17 -15.72 1.29
N SER A 48 6.30 -16.63 1.75
CA SER A 48 6.67 -18.02 2.04
C SER A 48 7.14 -18.75 0.78
N LEU A 49 6.48 -18.56 -0.37
CA LEU A 49 6.90 -19.13 -1.64
C LEU A 49 8.28 -18.61 -2.08
N VAL A 50 8.54 -17.31 -1.92
CA VAL A 50 9.84 -16.69 -2.21
C VAL A 50 10.94 -17.33 -1.38
N GLN A 51 10.73 -17.46 -0.07
CA GLN A 51 11.69 -18.07 0.86
C GLN A 51 11.92 -19.57 0.58
N LEU A 52 10.85 -20.34 0.39
CA LEU A 52 10.94 -21.79 0.19
C LEU A 52 11.65 -22.19 -1.10
N ASN A 53 11.52 -21.37 -2.15
CA ASN A 53 12.09 -21.66 -3.46
C ASN A 53 13.41 -20.91 -3.72
N GLY A 54 13.88 -20.10 -2.77
CA GLY A 54 15.10 -19.30 -2.93
C GLY A 54 15.00 -18.26 -4.05
N LEU A 55 13.80 -17.71 -4.28
CA LEU A 55 13.59 -16.65 -5.26
C LEU A 55 14.03 -15.30 -4.68
N SER A 56 14.40 -14.34 -5.53
CA SER A 56 14.63 -12.97 -5.09
C SER A 56 13.32 -12.27 -4.75
N THR A 57 12.32 -12.45 -5.62
CA THR A 57 11.00 -11.82 -5.54
C THR A 57 9.97 -12.70 -6.23
N ALA A 58 8.70 -12.47 -5.91
CA ALA A 58 7.55 -12.95 -6.65
C ALA A 58 6.51 -11.81 -6.73
N SER A 59 5.72 -11.77 -7.80
CA SER A 59 4.68 -10.77 -7.97
C SER A 59 3.30 -11.39 -8.14
N TYR A 60 2.28 -10.63 -7.78
CA TYR A 60 0.89 -10.95 -8.07
C TYR A 60 0.12 -9.67 -8.35
N THR A 61 -0.97 -9.78 -9.12
CA THR A 61 -1.81 -8.63 -9.45
C THR A 61 -2.47 -8.06 -8.18
N GLY A 62 -2.32 -6.76 -7.99
CA GLY A 62 -2.89 -6.01 -6.88
C GLY A 62 -2.43 -4.56 -6.96
N HIS A 63 -3.35 -3.65 -7.26
CA HIS A 63 -3.04 -2.23 -7.34
C HIS A 63 -3.56 -1.50 -6.09
N PRO A 64 -2.91 -0.40 -5.67
CA PRO A 64 -3.46 0.45 -4.63
C PRO A 64 -4.81 1.06 -5.07
N ALA A 65 -5.61 1.51 -4.10
CA ALA A 65 -6.91 2.13 -4.37
C ALA A 65 -6.75 3.51 -5.02
N SER A 66 -5.67 4.22 -4.71
CA SER A 66 -5.27 5.47 -5.35
C SER A 66 -3.77 5.75 -5.20
N TRP A 67 -3.22 6.57 -6.09
CA TRP A 67 -1.90 7.24 -5.96
C TRP A 67 -2.17 8.75 -5.76
N GLY A 68 -1.29 9.51 -5.11
CA GLY A 68 -1.52 10.95 -4.81
C GLY A 68 -0.23 11.79 -4.75
N PRO A 69 -0.31 13.14 -4.69
CA PRO A 69 -1.43 13.89 -4.13
C PRO A 69 -2.45 14.41 -5.15
N ASP A 70 -3.67 14.53 -4.64
CA ASP A 70 -4.96 14.62 -5.33
C ASP A 70 -5.28 16.05 -5.79
N ASN A 71 -4.47 16.60 -6.69
CA ASN A 71 -4.79 17.85 -7.37
C ASN A 71 -5.73 17.47 -8.53
N GLU A 72 -6.93 18.05 -8.64
CA GLU A 72 -7.90 17.72 -9.71
C GLU A 72 -7.29 17.76 -11.14
N ASP A 73 -6.24 18.57 -11.34
CA ASP A 73 -5.50 18.70 -12.60
C ASP A 73 -4.57 17.49 -12.90
N GLU A 74 -4.13 16.75 -11.89
CA GLU A 74 -3.13 15.66 -11.99
C GLU A 74 -3.77 14.26 -12.01
N MET A 75 -5.03 14.15 -11.60
CA MET A 75 -5.77 12.88 -11.52
C MET A 75 -5.93 12.17 -12.88
N SER A 76 -5.83 12.90 -13.99
CA SER A 76 -5.89 12.34 -15.35
C SER A 76 -4.61 11.57 -15.76
N VAL A 77 -3.48 11.83 -15.10
CA VAL A 77 -2.21 11.12 -15.34
C VAL A 77 -2.22 9.75 -14.66
N PHE A 78 -2.86 9.66 -13.48
CA PHE A 78 -2.84 8.48 -12.62
C PHE A 78 -4.03 7.54 -12.82
N ASN A 79 -4.97 7.88 -13.70
CA ASN A 79 -6.09 7.01 -14.10
C ASN A 79 -5.66 5.90 -15.08
N ARG A 80 -4.39 5.49 -15.02
CA ARG A 80 -3.87 4.33 -15.72
C ARG A 80 -4.48 3.10 -15.06
N THR A 81 -5.54 2.59 -15.68
CA THR A 81 -6.15 1.27 -15.38
C THR A 81 -5.19 0.16 -15.82
N VAL A 82 -3.95 0.20 -15.33
CA VAL A 82 -2.89 -0.71 -15.73
C VAL A 82 -2.74 -1.77 -14.64
N SER A 83 -2.41 -2.97 -15.08
CA SER A 83 -2.29 -4.22 -14.35
C SER A 83 -1.23 -4.17 -13.25
N GLY A 84 -1.42 -3.30 -12.25
CA GLY A 84 -0.46 -3.10 -11.18
C GLY A 84 -0.20 -4.38 -10.39
N GLU A 85 1.04 -4.54 -9.97
CA GLU A 85 1.51 -5.71 -9.24
C GLU A 85 1.99 -5.33 -7.84
N ILE A 86 1.84 -6.29 -6.94
CA ILE A 86 2.53 -6.29 -5.66
C ILE A 86 3.72 -7.20 -5.81
N VAL A 87 4.91 -6.63 -5.71
CA VAL A 87 6.17 -7.37 -5.74
C VAL A 87 6.58 -7.63 -4.30
N VAL A 88 6.79 -8.89 -3.97
CA VAL A 88 7.11 -9.37 -2.62
C VAL A 88 8.48 -10.03 -2.62
N SER A 89 9.34 -9.62 -1.69
CA SER A 89 10.63 -10.23 -1.38
C SER A 89 10.52 -11.11 -0.12
N SER A 90 11.66 -11.55 0.43
CA SER A 90 11.67 -12.29 1.69
C SER A 90 11.31 -11.44 2.92
N SER A 91 11.45 -10.11 2.85
CA SER A 91 11.22 -9.17 3.96
C SER A 91 10.32 -7.99 3.61
N ASP A 92 10.21 -7.63 2.34
CA ASP A 92 9.63 -6.37 1.92
C ASP A 92 8.65 -6.55 0.77
N PHE A 93 7.82 -5.53 0.55
CA PHE A 93 6.95 -5.44 -0.61
C PHE A 93 6.91 -4.02 -1.19
N HIS A 94 6.57 -3.90 -2.46
CA HIS A 94 6.21 -2.63 -3.09
C HIS A 94 5.11 -2.84 -4.13
N PHE A 95 4.41 -1.76 -4.45
CA PHE A 95 3.47 -1.69 -5.56
C PHE A 95 4.20 -1.15 -6.78
N THR A 96 3.85 -1.64 -7.96
CA THR A 96 4.19 -1.02 -9.25
C THR A 96 2.92 -0.92 -10.08
N ASP A 97 2.75 0.18 -10.82
CA ASP A 97 1.59 0.38 -11.70
C ASP A 97 1.77 -0.28 -13.08
N ALA A 98 2.96 -0.82 -13.38
CA ALA A 98 3.27 -1.50 -14.62
C ALA A 98 3.90 -2.89 -14.37
N ILE A 99 3.82 -3.76 -15.38
CA ILE A 99 4.62 -4.99 -15.38
C ILE A 99 6.06 -4.57 -15.64
N LYS A 100 7.01 -5.15 -14.89
CA LYS A 100 8.45 -4.89 -14.98
C LYS A 100 8.93 -4.60 -16.41
N ASP A 101 9.72 -3.53 -16.57
CA ASP A 101 10.33 -3.03 -17.81
C ASP A 101 9.47 -2.08 -18.68
N ASP A 102 8.39 -1.48 -18.15
CA ASP A 102 7.71 -0.35 -18.81
C ASP A 102 8.39 0.98 -18.41
N ASP A 103 8.63 1.86 -19.38
CA ASP A 103 9.30 3.14 -19.12
C ASP A 103 8.33 4.13 -18.44
N GLY A 104 8.72 4.67 -17.29
CA GLY A 104 7.93 5.66 -16.54
C GLY A 104 6.82 5.01 -15.71
N ASP A 105 7.14 3.94 -15.01
CA ASP A 105 6.30 3.33 -14.00
C ASP A 105 6.29 4.14 -12.69
N ILE A 106 5.21 3.94 -11.95
CA ILE A 106 5.02 4.45 -10.60
C ILE A 106 5.19 3.27 -9.67
N GLU A 107 6.13 3.41 -8.75
CA GLU A 107 6.35 2.40 -7.72
C GLU A 107 6.24 3.01 -6.32
N SER A 108 5.78 2.19 -5.38
CA SER A 108 6.00 2.52 -3.97
C SER A 108 7.46 2.27 -3.63
N VAL A 109 7.97 2.96 -2.61
CA VAL A 109 9.23 2.54 -1.98
C VAL A 109 9.10 1.11 -1.46
N SER A 110 10.23 0.45 -1.19
CA SER A 110 10.23 -0.87 -0.54
C SER A 110 9.77 -0.75 0.92
N LEU A 111 8.79 -1.57 1.31
CA LEU A 111 8.11 -1.50 2.60
C LEU A 111 8.30 -2.79 3.39
N ASP A 112 8.62 -2.67 4.67
CA ASP A 112 8.80 -3.83 5.55
C ASP A 112 7.45 -4.54 5.82
N ILE A 113 7.35 -5.81 5.42
CA ILE A 113 6.16 -6.66 5.62
C ILE A 113 5.83 -6.77 7.11
N LYS A 114 6.85 -6.88 7.96
CA LYS A 114 6.68 -7.05 9.40
C LYS A 114 5.98 -5.84 10.00
N VAL A 115 6.35 -4.62 9.59
CA VAL A 115 5.72 -3.39 10.09
C VAL A 115 4.25 -3.35 9.73
N LEU A 116 3.89 -3.72 8.49
CA LEU A 116 2.50 -3.79 8.07
C LEU A 116 1.70 -4.82 8.87
N VAL A 117 2.25 -6.03 9.05
CA VAL A 117 1.60 -7.10 9.81
C VAL A 117 1.42 -6.70 11.27
N GLU A 118 2.42 -6.10 11.91
CA GLU A 118 2.30 -5.62 13.29
C GLU A 118 1.22 -4.53 13.44
N ALA A 119 1.13 -3.59 12.48
CA ALA A 119 0.07 -2.58 12.48
C ALA A 119 -1.32 -3.22 12.32
N TRP A 120 -1.42 -4.23 11.46
CA TRP A 120 -2.63 -5.03 11.32
C TRP A 120 -2.95 -5.77 12.62
N GLU A 121 -2.04 -6.52 13.22
CA GLU A 121 -2.32 -7.26 14.46
C GLU A 121 -2.72 -6.37 15.64
N ARG A 122 -2.20 -5.14 15.68
CA ARG A 122 -2.55 -4.12 16.69
C ARG A 122 -3.94 -3.49 16.50
N ASN A 123 -4.72 -3.93 15.53
CA ASN A 123 -6.03 -3.37 15.21
C ASN A 123 -5.99 -1.86 14.91
N GLN A 124 -4.89 -1.38 14.31
CA GLN A 124 -4.82 0.02 13.90
C GLN A 124 -5.86 0.28 12.81
N PRO A 125 -6.56 1.43 12.86
CA PRO A 125 -7.46 1.83 11.77
C PRO A 125 -6.70 2.26 10.52
N MET A 126 -5.41 2.62 10.70
CA MET A 126 -4.55 3.12 9.64
C MET A 126 -3.07 2.82 9.88
N ALA A 127 -2.30 2.70 8.80
CA ALA A 127 -0.85 2.59 8.83
C ALA A 127 -0.19 3.55 7.82
N ILE A 128 1.00 4.05 8.17
CA ILE A 128 1.85 4.86 7.28
C ILE A 128 3.20 4.16 7.17
N LEU A 129 3.63 3.84 5.95
CA LEU A 129 4.87 3.09 5.70
C LEU A 129 5.79 3.85 4.73
N GLY A 130 7.10 3.73 4.91
CA GLY A 130 8.10 4.24 3.95
C GLY A 130 8.39 5.75 4.01
N TYR A 131 7.87 6.49 5.00
CA TYR A 131 8.11 7.93 5.19
C TYR A 131 8.91 8.26 6.45
N ASP A 132 9.54 9.43 6.46
CA ASP A 132 9.65 10.20 7.70
C ASP A 132 8.24 10.74 8.02
N TYR A 133 7.65 10.20 9.08
CA TYR A 133 6.26 10.41 9.50
C TYR A 133 5.80 11.88 9.46
N ARG A 134 6.69 12.83 9.75
CA ARG A 134 6.37 14.27 9.81
C ARG A 134 6.08 14.90 8.45
N GLU A 135 6.71 14.42 7.38
CA GLU A 135 6.51 14.97 6.03
C GLU A 135 5.19 14.51 5.42
N LEU A 136 4.77 13.28 5.73
CA LEU A 136 3.51 12.74 5.23
C LEU A 136 2.30 13.25 6.02
N GLU A 137 2.38 13.36 7.35
CA GLU A 137 1.25 13.90 8.13
C GLU A 137 0.83 15.29 7.66
N GLN A 138 1.81 16.17 7.39
CA GLN A 138 1.54 17.49 6.84
C GLN A 138 0.90 17.38 5.45
N THR A 139 1.42 16.50 4.59
CA THR A 139 0.89 16.28 3.24
C THR A 139 -0.54 15.73 3.25
N ILE A 140 -0.85 14.77 4.13
CA ILE A 140 -2.20 14.17 4.26
C ILE A 140 -3.18 15.15 4.89
N ALA A 141 -2.75 15.89 5.94
CA ALA A 141 -3.57 16.91 6.57
C ALA A 141 -3.92 18.05 5.61
N ASP A 142 -2.98 18.44 4.74
CA ASP A 142 -3.19 19.46 3.70
C ASP A 142 -4.12 18.96 2.57
N CYS A 143 -4.23 17.64 2.37
CA CYS A 143 -5.17 17.00 1.44
C CYS A 143 -6.59 16.80 2.01
N GLY A 144 -6.86 17.22 3.26
CA GLY A 144 -8.19 17.19 3.87
C GLY A 144 -8.58 15.88 4.56
N ASP A 145 -7.69 14.87 4.57
CA ASP A 145 -7.88 13.63 5.31
C ASP A 145 -7.33 13.81 6.74
N THR A 146 -8.21 13.91 7.74
CA THR A 146 -7.78 14.11 9.13
C THR A 146 -7.25 12.80 9.73
N VAL A 147 -5.94 12.74 9.96
CA VAL A 147 -5.25 11.61 10.61
C VAL A 147 -5.18 11.82 12.13
N TYR A 148 -5.69 10.86 12.90
CA TYR A 148 -5.42 10.73 14.34
C TYR A 148 -4.65 9.44 14.58
N LEU A 149 -3.41 9.51 15.06
CA LEU A 149 -2.70 8.37 15.64
C LEU A 149 -1.96 8.79 16.91
N GLU A 150 -2.26 8.11 18.02
CA GLU A 150 -1.58 8.27 19.30
C GLU A 150 -0.22 7.56 19.28
N MET A 151 0.83 8.28 19.68
CA MET A 151 2.17 7.75 19.90
C MET A 151 2.21 6.84 21.14
N GLN A 152 2.90 5.70 21.08
CA GLN A 152 3.51 5.13 22.29
C GLN A 152 4.99 5.53 22.33
N GLN A 153 5.33 6.27 23.40
CA GLN A 153 6.67 6.74 23.75
C GLN A 153 7.59 5.58 24.18
#